data_AF-A0A8W8KDS3-F1
#
_entry.id   AF-A0A8W8KDS3-F1
#
_cell.length_a   1.000
_cell.length_b   1.000
_cell.length_c   1.000
_cell.angle_alpha   90.00
_cell.angle_beta   90.00
_cell.angle_gamma   90.00
#
_symmetry.space_group_name_H-M   'P 1'
#
loop_
_entity.id
_entity.type
_entity.pdbx_description
1 polymer ?
#
loop_
_entity_poly.entity_id
_entity_poly.type
_entity_poly.pdbx_seq_one_letter_code
_entity_poly.pdbx_strand_id
1 'polypeptide(L)'
;GPFHLNGCPLRRINQIYTIATKTKLDISGVKLPERLNDKYFNRKQLKKPRHTEGEIFDTKKEVYTVSDERKEDQVAVDKQILDVIRKNKEKKLLFGYLGSMFSLGSRQYPHKMVF
;
A
#
# COMPACT_ATOMS: atom_id res chain seq x y z
N GLY A 1 -1.91 -2.27 -3.37
CA GLY A 1 -3.25 -2.59 -3.89
C GLY A 1 -4.14 -1.39 -3.68
N PRO A 2 -5.33 -1.33 -4.29
CA PRO A 2 -6.29 -0.28 -3.97
C PRO A 2 -6.64 -0.33 -2.47
N PHE A 3 -6.43 0.77 -1.73
CA PHE A 3 -6.59 0.78 -0.27
C PHE A 3 -8.01 0.37 0.14
N HIS A 4 -9.00 0.77 -0.67
CA HIS A 4 -10.40 0.40 -0.47
C HIS A 4 -10.66 -1.12 -0.45
N LEU A 5 -9.86 -1.93 -1.15
CA LEU A 5 -10.09 -3.38 -1.24
C LEU A 5 -9.32 -4.17 -0.20
N ASN A 6 -8.07 -3.80 0.04
CA ASN A 6 -7.14 -4.66 0.80
C ASN A 6 -6.39 -3.92 1.91
N GLY A 7 -6.77 -2.66 2.20
CA GLY A 7 -6.16 -1.85 3.24
C GLY A 7 -4.69 -1.50 2.99
N CYS A 8 -4.13 -1.79 1.81
CA CYS A 8 -2.75 -1.49 1.49
C CYS A 8 -2.63 -0.06 0.94
N PRO A 9 -1.97 0.88 1.64
CA PRO A 9 -1.76 2.22 1.12
C PRO A 9 -0.69 2.22 0.03
N LEU A 10 -0.54 3.36 -0.66
CA LEU A 10 0.59 3.67 -1.52
C LEU A 10 1.88 3.52 -0.71
N ARG A 11 2.67 2.52 -1.08
CA ARG A 11 3.84 2.09 -0.31
C ARG A 11 4.94 1.59 -1.25
N ARG A 12 6.18 1.97 -0.96
CA ARG A 12 7.37 1.36 -1.57
C ARG A 12 7.69 0.02 -0.93
N ILE A 13 7.95 -0.99 -1.77
CA ILE A 13 8.31 -2.34 -1.36
C ILE A 13 9.50 -2.78 -2.23
N ASN A 14 10.48 -3.46 -1.61
CA ASN A 14 11.60 -4.05 -2.35
C ASN A 14 11.12 -5.31 -3.09
N GLN A 15 11.54 -5.46 -4.35
CA GLN A 15 11.19 -6.58 -5.23
C GLN A 15 11.43 -7.96 -4.61
N ILE A 16 12.45 -8.12 -3.75
CA ILE A 16 12.75 -9.39 -3.07
C ILE A 16 11.58 -9.86 -2.18
N TYR A 17 10.76 -8.94 -1.68
CA TYR A 17 9.60 -9.26 -0.86
C TYR A 17 8.32 -9.51 -1.66
N THR A 18 8.40 -9.55 -3.00
CA THR A 18 7.24 -9.71 -3.87
C THR A 18 7.34 -10.97 -4.71
N ILE A 19 6.21 -11.68 -4.85
CA ILE A 19 6.05 -12.75 -5.83
C ILE A 19 5.22 -12.18 -6.96
N ALA A 20 5.77 -12.15 -8.17
CA ALA A 20 5.06 -11.71 -9.36
C ALA A 20 4.13 -12.81 -9.84
N THR A 21 2.83 -12.54 -9.87
CA THR A 21 1.82 -13.48 -10.40
C THR A 21 1.58 -13.25 -11.90
N LYS A 22 0.97 -14.23 -12.58
CA LYS A 22 0.61 -14.17 -14.00
C LYS A 22 -0.48 -13.14 -14.31
N THR A 23 -1.27 -12.76 -13.31
CA THR A 23 -2.40 -11.87 -13.47
C THR A 23 -1.90 -10.46 -13.79
N LYS A 24 -2.25 -9.95 -14.98
CA LYS A 24 -1.83 -8.61 -15.44
C LYS A 24 -3.03 -7.68 -15.54
N LEU A 25 -2.82 -6.43 -15.18
CA LEU A 25 -3.74 -5.32 -15.43
C LEU A 25 -3.05 -4.33 -16.35
N ASP A 26 -3.78 -3.83 -17.34
CA ASP A 26 -3.29 -2.75 -18.20
C ASP A 26 -3.42 -1.41 -17.45
N ILE A 27 -2.28 -0.80 -17.13
CA ILE A 27 -2.16 0.41 -16.32
C ILE A 27 -1.76 1.62 -17.20
N SER A 28 -1.70 1.45 -18.52
CA SER A 28 -1.27 2.50 -19.47
C SER A 28 -2.02 3.83 -19.33
N GLY A 29 -3.30 3.79 -18.91
CA GLY A 29 -4.12 4.97 -18.70
C GLY A 29 -4.01 5.65 -17.33
N VAL A 30 -3.22 5.12 -16.40
CA VAL A 30 -3.11 5.66 -15.03
C VAL A 30 -2.06 6.77 -14.98
N LYS A 31 -2.48 7.94 -14.54
CA LYS A 31 -1.62 9.11 -14.34
C LYS A 31 -1.16 9.18 -12.89
N LEU A 32 0.15 9.13 -12.69
CA LEU A 32 0.78 9.30 -11.39
C LEU A 32 1.09 10.78 -11.12
N PRO A 33 0.79 11.31 -9.93
CA PRO A 33 1.24 12.63 -9.53
C PRO A 33 2.77 12.73 -9.54
N GLU A 34 3.33 13.80 -10.12
CA GLU A 34 4.78 14.05 -10.18
C GLU A 34 5.46 14.15 -8.79
N ARG A 35 4.65 14.39 -7.76
CA ARG A 35 5.10 14.48 -6.36
C ARG A 35 5.49 13.13 -5.77
N LEU A 36 5.09 12.01 -6.38
CA LEU A 36 5.39 10.64 -5.93
C LEU A 36 6.84 10.25 -6.23
N ASN A 37 7.78 10.84 -5.49
CA ASN A 37 9.20 10.57 -5.60
C ASN A 37 9.75 9.89 -4.33
N ASP A 38 11.02 9.51 -4.35
CA ASP A 38 11.64 8.85 -3.19
C ASP A 38 11.55 9.68 -1.90
N LYS A 39 11.67 11.01 -2.02
CA LYS A 39 11.54 11.94 -0.90
C LYS A 39 10.14 11.90 -0.26
N TYR A 40 9.10 11.71 -1.07
CA TYR A 40 7.71 11.67 -0.60
C TYR A 40 7.48 10.51 0.35
N PHE A 41 8.06 9.35 0.08
CA PHE A 41 7.91 8.14 0.89
C PHE A 41 8.95 8.00 1.99
N ASN A 42 9.82 9.00 2.21
CA ASN A 42 10.77 8.94 3.31
C ASN A 42 10.06 9.00 4.65
N ARG A 43 10.58 8.23 5.61
CA ARG A 43 10.05 8.23 6.97
C ARG A 43 10.36 9.58 7.61
N LYS A 44 9.33 10.28 8.08
CA LYS A 44 9.51 11.49 8.90
C LYS A 44 10.17 11.07 10.23
N GLN A 45 11.31 11.67 10.54
CA GLN A 45 11.95 11.50 11.84
C GLN A 45 11.23 12.40 12.84
N LEU A 46 10.51 11.77 13.76
CA LEU A 46 9.85 12.49 14.85
C LEU A 46 10.92 12.94 15.83
N LYS A 47 10.85 14.21 16.26
CA LYS A 47 11.85 14.73 17.19
C LYS A 47 11.63 14.03 18.52
N LYS A 48 12.66 13.35 19.01
CA LYS A 48 12.62 12.84 20.39
C LYS A 48 12.56 14.07 21.31
N PRO A 49 11.65 14.10 22.30
CA PRO A 49 11.68 15.14 23.30
C PRO A 49 13.05 15.11 24.00
N ARG A 50 13.66 16.28 24.16
CA ARG A 50 14.89 16.41 24.96
C ARG A 50 14.46 16.43 26.41
N HIS A 51 14.78 15.39 27.17
CA HIS A 51 14.47 15.35 28.60
C HIS A 51 15.58 16.03 29.40
N THR A 52 15.22 17.00 30.22
CA THR A 52 15.95 17.39 31.43
C THR A 52 15.46 16.55 32.62
N GLU A 53 16.28 16.35 33.65
CA GLU A 53 15.93 15.55 34.83
C GLU A 53 14.62 16.05 35.45
N GLY A 54 13.55 15.24 35.37
CA GLY A 54 12.22 15.55 35.91
C GLY A 54 11.05 15.43 34.93
N GLU A 55 11.27 15.61 33.62
CA GLU A 55 10.18 15.71 32.60
C GLU A 55 9.95 14.42 31.80
N ILE A 56 10.33 13.26 32.34
CA ILE A 56 10.30 11.98 31.61
C ILE A 56 8.87 11.49 31.36
N PHE A 57 7.93 11.83 32.25
CA PHE A 57 6.55 11.33 32.21
C PHE A 57 5.53 12.25 31.52
N ASP A 58 5.84 13.54 31.31
CA ASP A 58 4.91 14.52 30.72
C ASP A 58 5.02 14.66 29.19
N THR A 59 5.96 13.95 28.55
CA THR A 59 6.13 14.06 27.10
C THR A 59 5.16 13.15 26.34
N LYS A 60 4.16 13.77 25.70
CA LYS A 60 3.34 13.08 24.70
C LYS A 60 4.25 12.67 23.54
N LYS A 61 4.45 11.37 23.37
CA LYS A 61 5.12 10.83 22.17
C LYS A 61 4.37 11.34 20.94
N GLU A 62 5.05 12.08 20.06
CA GLU A 62 4.50 12.36 18.74
C GLU A 62 4.19 11.02 18.08
N VAL A 63 2.92 10.77 17.77
CA VAL A 63 2.48 9.61 17.01
C VAL A 63 2.40 10.02 15.56
N TYR A 64 2.92 9.18 14.66
CA TYR A 64 2.82 9.44 13.23
C TYR A 64 1.34 9.53 12.81
N THR A 65 0.95 10.68 12.29
CA THR A 65 -0.34 10.90 11.63
C THR A 65 -0.13 11.02 10.12
N VAL A 66 -1.08 10.48 9.37
CA VAL A 66 -1.06 10.57 7.90
C VAL A 66 -1.43 11.99 7.50
N SER A 67 -0.58 12.64 6.69
CA SER A 67 -0.87 13.97 6.14
C SER A 67 -2.04 13.93 5.16
N ASP A 68 -2.78 15.02 5.06
CA ASP A 68 -3.94 15.09 4.17
C ASP A 68 -3.55 14.95 2.70
N GLU A 69 -2.39 15.49 2.30
CA GLU A 69 -1.77 15.26 0.98
C GLU A 69 -1.69 13.76 0.63
N ARG A 70 -1.28 12.91 1.58
CA ARG A 70 -1.16 11.46 1.35
C ARG A 70 -2.52 10.79 1.18
N LYS A 71 -3.56 11.31 1.83
CA LYS A 71 -4.93 10.80 1.67
C LYS A 71 -5.49 11.18 0.31
N GLU A 72 -5.25 12.41 -0.14
CA GLU A 72 -5.69 12.90 -1.45
C GLU A 72 -5.03 12.11 -2.59
N ASP A 73 -3.71 11.95 -2.55
CA ASP A 73 -2.96 11.17 -3.53
C ASP A 73 -3.46 9.72 -3.59
N GLN A 74 -3.72 9.11 -2.42
CA GLN A 74 -4.26 7.75 -2.32
C GLN A 74 -5.60 7.63 -3.04
N VAL A 75 -6.54 8.53 -2.73
CA VAL A 75 -7.89 8.51 -3.31
C VAL A 75 -7.83 8.75 -4.82
N ALA A 76 -6.98 9.67 -5.28
CA ALA A 76 -6.83 9.99 -6.69
C ALA A 76 -6.29 8.81 -7.51
N VAL A 77 -5.29 8.10 -6.98
CA VAL A 77 -4.70 6.92 -7.66
C VAL A 77 -5.63 5.72 -7.56
N ASP A 78 -6.22 5.45 -6.40
CA ASP A 78 -7.14 4.32 -6.22
C ASP A 78 -8.36 4.42 -7.12
N LYS A 79 -8.91 5.62 -7.31
CA LYS A 79 -10.05 5.83 -8.22
C LYS A 79 -9.72 5.39 -9.64
N GLN A 80 -8.55 5.77 -10.15
CA GLN A 80 -8.10 5.38 -11.50
C GLN A 80 -7.91 3.87 -11.61
N ILE A 81 -7.28 3.24 -10.62
CA ILE A 81 -7.05 1.78 -10.62
C ILE A 81 -8.37 1.01 -10.53
N LEU A 82 -9.30 1.46 -9.69
CA LEU A 82 -10.62 0.83 -9.56
C LEU A 82 -11.41 0.90 -10.87
N ASP A 83 -11.32 2.00 -11.61
CA ASP A 83 -11.98 2.13 -12.90
C ASP A 83 -11.37 1.21 -13.97
N VAL A 84 -10.05 1.00 -13.95
CA VAL A 84 -9.37 0.00 -14.78
C VAL A 84 -9.87 -1.42 -14.44
N ILE A 85 -9.92 -1.78 -13.16
CA ILE A 85 -10.39 -3.10 -12.71
C ILE A 85 -11.86 -3.31 -13.13
N ARG A 86 -12.71 -2.29 -13.01
CA ARG A 86 -14.13 -2.35 -13.39
C ARG A 86 -14.37 -2.58 -14.87
N LYS A 87 -13.45 -2.12 -15.73
CA LYS A 87 -13.50 -2.34 -17.19
C LYS A 87 -13.09 -3.77 -17.58
N ASN A 88 -12.39 -4.49 -16.71
CA ASN A 88 -11.97 -5.86 -17.00
C ASN A 88 -13.17 -6.83 -16.98
N LYS A 89 -13.18 -7.80 -17.90
CA LYS A 89 -14.22 -8.84 -17.99
C LYS A 89 -14.31 -9.65 -16.70
N GLU A 90 -13.17 -9.89 -16.06
CA GLU A 90 -13.05 -10.68 -14.83
C GLU A 90 -13.17 -9.83 -13.55
N LYS A 91 -13.76 -8.63 -13.62
CA LYS A 91 -13.83 -7.68 -12.51
C LYS A 91 -14.27 -8.33 -11.18
N LYS A 92 -15.31 -9.15 -11.19
CA LYS A 92 -15.84 -9.81 -9.98
C LYS A 92 -14.78 -10.69 -9.31
N LEU A 93 -14.04 -11.47 -10.11
CA LEU A 93 -12.97 -12.33 -9.63
C LEU A 93 -11.78 -11.50 -9.13
N LEU A 94 -11.41 -10.43 -9.83
CA LEU A 94 -10.32 -9.54 -9.42
C LEU A 94 -10.60 -8.80 -8.11
N PHE A 95 -11.83 -8.33 -7.91
CA PHE A 95 -12.25 -7.72 -6.64
C PHE A 95 -12.13 -8.71 -5.47
N GLY A 96 -12.58 -9.95 -5.67
CA GLY A 96 -12.43 -11.02 -4.66
C GLY A 96 -10.96 -11.40 -4.43
N TYR A 97 -10.19 -11.55 -5.51
CA TYR A 97 -8.78 -11.91 -5.47
C TYR A 97 -7.95 -10.88 -4.70
N LEU A 98 -8.10 -9.59 -5.01
CA LEU A 98 -7.37 -8.51 -4.34
C LEU A 98 -7.81 -8.30 -2.90
N GLY A 99 -9.09 -8.53 -2.58
CA GLY A 99 -9.61 -8.44 -1.22
C GLY A 99 -9.28 -9.63 -0.33
N SER A 100 -8.91 -10.78 -0.92
CA SER A 100 -8.55 -11.99 -0.19
C SER A 100 -7.11 -11.96 0.32
N MET A 101 -6.87 -12.55 1.50
CA MET A 101 -5.52 -12.76 2.02
C MET A 101 -4.91 -14.02 1.40
N PHE A 102 -3.65 -13.95 0.98
CA PHE A 102 -2.90 -15.13 0.57
C PHE A 102 -2.54 -15.98 1.78
N SER A 103 -2.81 -17.27 1.70
CA SER A 103 -2.43 -18.26 2.70
C SER A 103 -2.12 -19.60 2.03
N LEU A 104 -1.32 -20.43 2.71
CA LEU A 104 -1.08 -21.81 2.30
C LEU A 104 -1.94 -22.73 3.16
N GLY A 105 -2.83 -23.47 2.50
CA GLY A 105 -3.58 -24.53 3.15
C GLY A 105 -2.73 -25.78 3.37
N SER A 106 -3.26 -26.73 4.14
CA SER A 106 -2.65 -28.06 4.27
C SER A 106 -2.44 -28.70 2.88
N ARG A 107 -1.25 -29.26 2.67
CA ARG A 107 -0.81 -29.90 1.40
C ARG A 107 -0.67 -28.96 0.19
N GLN A 108 -0.64 -27.64 0.40
CA GLN A 108 -0.24 -26.69 -0.63
C GLN A 108 1.26 -26.41 -0.55
N TYR A 109 1.99 -26.66 -1.64
CA TYR A 109 3.44 -26.55 -1.68
C TYR A 109 3.87 -25.42 -2.63
N PRO A 110 4.57 -24.37 -2.14
CA PRO A 110 4.96 -23.22 -2.96
C PRO A 110 5.78 -23.57 -4.21
N HIS A 111 6.67 -24.58 -4.12
CA HIS A 111 7.49 -25.03 -5.25
C HIS A 111 6.70 -25.72 -6.37
N LYS A 112 5.45 -26.12 -6.11
CA LYS A 112 4.53 -26.67 -7.11
C LYS A 112 3.50 -25.63 -7.58
N MET A 113 3.42 -24.50 -6.88
CA MET A 113 2.51 -23.42 -7.24
C MET A 113 3.05 -22.67 -8.45
N VAL A 114 2.11 -22.27 -9.30
CA VAL A 114 2.38 -21.41 -10.44
C VAL A 114 1.81 -20.05 -10.10
N PHE A 115 2.71 -19.14 -9.76
CA PHE A 115 2.37 -17.74 -9.51
C PHE A 115 2.15 -17.04 -10.84
#